data_AF-A0A5S5DSH7-F1
#
_entry.id   AF-A0A5S5DSH7-F1
#
_cell.length_a   1.000
_cell.length_b   1.000
_cell.length_c   1.000
_cell.angle_alpha   90.00
_cell.angle_beta   90.00
_cell.angle_gamma   90.00
#
_symmetry.space_group_name_H-M   'P 1'
#
loop_
_entity.id
_entity.type
_entity.pdbx_description
1 polymer ?
#
loop_
_entity_poly.entity_id
_entity_poly.type
_entity_poly.pdbx_seq_one_letter_code
_entity_poly.pdbx_strand_id
1 'polypeptide(L)'
;MKNWNWTMICLGIISIELATLLFISLKNKTSELGFSNSSLELILTINGLFSAILVTYFFNRITFVLDFKKDTYNEAVKFSQKITEFRRVCDKLTQYYNVWVDDKATKSLLEHNEYKHVDYIQYKGFYRDDYKPNKKKLEIIERLRKDDRYKEGLSDLFLGMISLVRNRKSRDIRRPSELYKDFQKKRIYNLEYIERCVACDYASSLWYWFSKDYQVINYNALSQDSKEYILNACGRIDQKYEEMELNNKLMAELCDDMNEHYFKELYQLLLDLRKGLSNFNLLIFSILIASLIFGVLLPFFVYFILEESELKTVLTKALIGLNFGLLFFFITNLYGLVKKEITWT
;
A
#
# COMPACT_ATOMS: atom_id res chain seq x y z
N MET A 1 11.41 3.58 -17.68
CA MET A 1 12.88 3.42 -17.76
C MET A 1 13.50 4.14 -16.57
N LYS A 2 14.36 3.44 -15.82
CA LYS A 2 15.00 3.94 -14.59
C LYS A 2 16.04 4.97 -15.01
N ASN A 3 15.88 6.24 -14.67
CA ASN A 3 16.96 7.23 -14.82
C ASN A 3 18.09 6.83 -13.87
N TRP A 4 19.12 6.18 -14.41
CA TRP A 4 20.35 5.96 -13.67
C TRP A 4 20.94 7.33 -13.35
N ASN A 5 21.24 7.55 -12.08
CA ASN A 5 21.78 8.80 -11.60
C ASN A 5 23.25 8.86 -12.04
N TRP A 6 23.52 9.40 -13.23
CA TRP A 6 24.86 9.45 -13.84
C TRP A 6 25.94 9.97 -12.89
N THR A 7 25.57 10.88 -11.99
CA THR A 7 26.42 11.37 -10.90
C THR A 7 26.94 10.26 -9.99
N MET A 8 26.12 9.28 -9.62
CA MET A 8 26.53 8.13 -8.80
C MET A 8 27.49 7.21 -9.56
N ILE A 9 27.30 7.04 -10.87
CA ILE A 9 28.19 6.23 -11.71
C ILE A 9 29.56 6.91 -11.80
N CYS A 10 29.61 8.21 -12.09
CA CYS A 10 30.85 8.98 -12.16
C CYS A 10 31.59 8.95 -10.81
N LEU A 11 30.88 9.15 -9.69
CA LEU A 11 31.49 9.06 -8.36
C LEU A 11 31.99 7.64 -8.06
N GLY A 12 31.30 6.61 -8.53
CA GLY A 12 31.75 5.22 -8.43
C GLY A 12 33.07 4.99 -9.18
N ILE A 13 33.17 5.46 -10.42
CA ILE A 13 34.40 5.36 -11.23
C ILE A 13 35.56 6.09 -10.56
N ILE A 14 35.35 7.34 -10.12
CA ILE A 14 36.37 8.14 -9.41
C ILE A 14 36.83 7.41 -8.14
N SER A 15 35.92 6.77 -7.41
CA SER A 15 36.25 6.04 -6.18
C SER A 15 37.13 4.81 -6.47
N ILE A 16 36.89 4.11 -7.59
CA ILE A 16 37.72 2.98 -8.05
C ILE A 16 39.10 3.47 -8.51
N GLU A 17 39.16 4.57 -9.25
CA GLU A 17 40.42 5.18 -9.68
C GLU A 17 41.26 5.62 -8.48
N LEU A 18 40.65 6.25 -7.47
CA LEU A 18 41.34 6.62 -6.23
C LEU A 18 41.83 5.38 -5.47
N ALA A 19 41.01 4.33 -5.37
CA ALA A 19 41.41 3.07 -4.73
C ALA A 19 42.63 2.44 -5.42
N THR A 20 42.65 2.40 -6.75
CA THR A 20 43.75 1.84 -7.53
C THR A 20 45.01 2.69 -7.48
N LEU A 21 44.89 4.02 -7.57
CA LEU A 21 46.01 4.94 -7.40
C LEU A 21 46.67 4.79 -6.03
N LEU A 22 45.85 4.69 -4.98
CA LEU A 22 46.34 4.52 -3.61
C LEU A 22 47.02 3.17 -3.42
N PHE A 23 46.48 2.09 -4.01
CA PHE A 23 47.14 0.78 -4.06
C PHE A 23 48.52 0.84 -4.73
N ILE A 24 48.62 1.46 -5.92
CA ILE A 24 49.89 1.59 -6.66
C ILE A 24 50.89 2.43 -5.86
N SER A 25 50.45 3.54 -5.28
CA SER A 25 51.29 4.42 -4.47
C SER A 25 51.87 3.69 -3.25
N LEU A 26 51.03 2.91 -2.54
CA LEU A 26 51.46 2.08 -1.42
C LEU A 26 52.37 0.93 -1.86
N LYS A 27 52.15 0.34 -3.04
CA LYS A 27 53.05 -0.67 -3.61
C LYS A 27 54.46 -0.11 -3.79
N ASN A 28 54.57 1.12 -4.28
CA ASN A 28 55.86 1.74 -4.61
C ASN A 28 56.62 2.32 -3.40
N LYS A 29 55.96 2.54 -2.25
CA LYS A 29 56.55 3.28 -1.11
C LYS A 29 56.98 2.45 0.11
N THR A 30 56.58 1.19 0.26
CA THR A 30 56.77 0.46 1.55
C THR A 30 57.54 -0.84 1.41
N SER A 31 58.72 -0.88 2.03
CA SER A 31 59.58 -2.06 2.27
C SER A 31 59.74 -2.41 3.77
N GLU A 32 58.99 -1.76 4.66
CA GLU A 32 59.11 -1.98 6.12
C GLU A 32 58.27 -3.16 6.60
N LEU A 33 58.92 -4.10 7.30
CA LEU A 33 58.33 -5.34 7.83
C LEU A 33 57.19 -5.15 8.84
N GLY A 34 57.01 -3.96 9.44
CA GLY A 34 55.94 -3.68 10.42
C GLY A 34 54.68 -3.00 9.86
N PHE A 35 54.69 -2.56 8.59
CA PHE A 35 53.64 -1.69 8.04
C PHE A 35 52.26 -2.37 7.94
N SER A 36 52.22 -3.68 7.68
CA SER A 36 50.97 -4.41 7.44
C SER A 36 50.10 -4.49 8.69
N ASN A 37 50.66 -4.88 9.84
CA ASN A 37 49.88 -5.09 11.07
C ASN A 37 49.30 -3.77 11.60
N SER A 38 50.12 -2.71 11.71
CA SER A 38 49.66 -1.39 12.18
C SER A 38 48.60 -0.77 11.26
N SER A 39 48.74 -0.97 9.94
CA SER A 39 47.75 -0.46 8.98
C SER A 39 46.43 -1.23 9.05
N LEU A 40 46.47 -2.56 9.21
CA LEU A 40 45.27 -3.38 9.37
C LEU A 40 44.52 -3.03 10.66
N GLU A 41 45.22 -2.80 11.77
CA GLU A 41 44.62 -2.35 13.03
C GLU A 41 43.89 -1.01 12.87
N LEU A 42 44.49 -0.07 12.14
CA LEU A 42 43.88 1.23 11.85
C LEU A 42 42.64 1.08 10.96
N ILE A 43 42.69 0.25 9.92
CA ILE A 43 41.53 -0.07 9.06
C ILE A 43 40.40 -0.68 9.90
N LEU A 44 40.72 -1.67 10.73
CA LEU A 44 39.76 -2.35 11.59
C LEU A 44 39.09 -1.36 12.56
N THR A 45 39.87 -0.45 13.15
CA THR A 45 39.35 0.56 14.08
C THR A 45 38.42 1.55 13.38
N ILE A 46 38.84 2.13 12.25
CA ILE A 46 38.03 3.11 11.51
C ILE A 46 36.76 2.46 10.96
N ASN A 47 36.87 1.28 10.35
CA ASN A 47 35.70 0.59 9.80
C ASN A 47 34.79 0.01 10.88
N GLY A 48 35.34 -0.39 12.03
CA GLY A 48 34.54 -0.78 13.19
C GLY A 48 33.67 0.38 13.68
N LEU A 49 34.26 1.56 13.85
CA LEU A 49 33.52 2.77 14.22
C LEU A 49 32.50 3.18 13.15
N PHE A 50 32.92 3.21 11.89
CA PHE A 50 32.06 3.57 10.76
C PHE A 50 30.88 2.61 10.61
N SER A 51 31.12 1.30 10.72
CA SER A 51 30.08 0.27 10.70
C SER A 51 29.13 0.45 11.88
N ALA A 52 29.62 0.72 13.09
CA ALA A 52 28.76 0.96 14.25
C ALA A 52 27.81 2.15 14.04
N ILE A 53 28.31 3.25 13.44
CA ILE A 53 27.49 4.42 13.09
C ILE A 53 26.43 4.04 12.04
N LEU A 54 26.83 3.36 10.97
CA LEU A 54 25.90 2.94 9.90
C LEU A 54 24.84 1.94 10.40
N VAL A 55 25.22 0.99 11.23
CA VAL A 55 24.32 0.02 11.86
C VAL A 55 23.30 0.77 12.72
N THR A 56 23.75 1.69 13.58
CA THR A 56 22.88 2.49 14.43
C THR A 56 21.88 3.30 13.60
N TYR A 57 22.36 3.98 12.55
CA TYR A 57 21.50 4.71 11.62
C TYR A 57 20.47 3.77 10.94
N PHE A 58 20.90 2.61 10.45
CA PHE A 58 20.04 1.67 9.75
C PHE A 58 18.96 1.09 10.67
N PHE A 59 19.30 0.75 11.92
CA PHE A 59 18.32 0.31 12.92
C PHE A 59 17.33 1.41 13.28
N ASN A 60 17.79 2.65 13.46
CA ASN A 60 16.90 3.80 13.67
C ASN A 60 15.95 3.98 12.49
N ARG A 61 16.44 3.81 11.25
CA ARG A 61 15.62 3.93 10.05
C ARG A 61 14.59 2.79 9.92
N ILE A 62 14.97 1.56 10.23
CA ILE A 62 14.04 0.43 10.29
C ILE A 62 12.95 0.72 11.32
N THR A 63 13.33 1.16 12.52
CA THR A 63 12.39 1.47 13.61
C THR A 63 11.40 2.54 13.17
N PHE A 64 11.89 3.65 12.60
CA PHE A 64 11.04 4.70 12.04
C PHE A 64 10.06 4.17 10.98
N VAL A 65 10.52 3.31 10.05
CA VAL A 65 9.63 2.74 9.02
C VAL A 65 8.59 1.81 9.63
N LEU A 66 8.94 1.05 10.66
CA LEU A 66 8.00 0.19 11.39
C LEU A 66 6.96 1.01 12.13
N ASP A 67 7.36 2.09 12.80
CA ASP A 67 6.47 3.01 13.51
C ASP A 67 5.52 3.70 12.53
N PHE A 68 6.05 4.26 11.43
CA PHE A 68 5.24 4.83 10.37
C PHE A 68 4.21 3.81 9.84
N LYS A 69 4.63 2.59 9.50
CA LYS A 69 3.70 1.54 9.04
C LYS A 69 2.66 1.16 10.07
N LYS A 70 3.01 1.17 11.36
CA LYS A 70 2.08 0.90 12.46
C LYS A 70 1.02 1.99 12.53
N ASP A 71 1.42 3.26 12.42
CA ASP A 71 0.51 4.39 12.43
C ASP A 71 -0.40 4.41 11.20
N THR A 72 0.16 4.23 10.00
CA THR A 72 -0.59 4.06 8.74
C THR A 72 -1.57 2.89 8.83
N TYR A 73 -1.18 1.78 9.46
CA TYR A 73 -2.06 0.63 9.65
C TYR A 73 -3.23 0.97 10.58
N ASN A 74 -2.96 1.63 11.71
CA ASN A 74 -4.01 2.05 12.65
C ASN A 74 -5.00 3.01 11.99
N GLU A 75 -4.52 3.90 11.13
CA GLU A 75 -5.37 4.80 10.36
C GLU A 75 -6.19 4.03 9.31
N ALA A 76 -5.57 3.11 8.56
CA ALA A 76 -6.26 2.26 7.60
C ALA A 76 -7.37 1.42 8.25
N VAL A 77 -7.18 1.00 9.51
CA VAL A 77 -8.23 0.32 10.30
C VAL A 77 -9.42 1.24 10.52
N LYS A 78 -9.21 2.51 10.92
CA LYS A 78 -10.30 3.48 11.13
C LYS A 78 -11.09 3.69 9.84
N PHE A 79 -10.42 3.94 8.72
CA PHE A 79 -11.07 4.10 7.42
C PHE A 79 -11.83 2.84 6.98
N SER A 80 -11.23 1.66 7.20
CA SER A 80 -11.90 0.39 6.90
C SER A 80 -13.15 0.17 7.77
N GLN A 81 -13.12 0.59 9.04
CA GLN A 81 -14.31 0.54 9.90
C GLN A 81 -15.41 1.46 9.38
N LYS A 82 -15.09 2.71 9.01
CA LYS A 82 -16.07 3.65 8.42
C LYS A 82 -16.73 3.11 7.16
N ILE A 83 -15.94 2.53 6.24
CA ILE A 83 -16.47 1.86 5.04
C ILE A 83 -17.36 0.66 5.41
N THR A 84 -17.05 -0.04 6.50
CA THR A 84 -17.88 -1.16 6.97
C THR A 84 -19.21 -0.71 7.52
N GLU A 85 -19.23 0.37 8.30
CA GLU A 85 -20.48 0.98 8.76
C GLU A 85 -21.33 1.42 7.57
N PHE A 86 -20.74 2.01 6.54
CA PHE A 86 -21.46 2.33 5.30
C PHE A 86 -22.05 1.08 4.64
N ARG A 87 -21.28 -0.01 4.54
CA ARG A 87 -21.80 -1.28 4.02
C ARG A 87 -22.92 -1.85 4.90
N ARG A 88 -22.88 -1.66 6.23
CA ARG A 88 -23.95 -2.08 7.16
C ARG A 88 -25.23 -1.28 6.93
N VAL A 89 -25.11 0.02 6.66
CA VAL A 89 -26.25 0.85 6.22
C VAL A 89 -26.84 0.28 4.92
N CYS A 90 -26.00 0.01 3.91
CA CYS A 90 -26.46 -0.61 2.67
C CYS A 90 -27.12 -1.99 2.88
N ASP A 91 -26.61 -2.81 3.80
CA ASP A 91 -27.22 -4.11 4.11
C ASP A 91 -28.63 -3.94 4.67
N LYS A 92 -28.83 -3.03 5.63
CA LYS A 92 -30.15 -2.77 6.21
C LYS A 92 -31.15 -2.29 5.17
N LEU A 93 -30.73 -1.40 4.28
CA LEU A 93 -31.58 -0.88 3.20
C LEU A 93 -31.90 -1.93 2.13
N THR A 94 -31.10 -2.99 1.99
CA THR A 94 -31.33 -4.06 1.00
C THR A 94 -31.93 -5.34 1.61
N GLN A 95 -32.03 -5.43 2.94
CA GLN A 95 -32.45 -6.64 3.63
C GLN A 95 -33.93 -6.96 3.43
N TYR A 96 -34.80 -5.96 3.50
CA TYR A 96 -36.25 -6.15 3.57
C TYR A 96 -36.97 -5.82 2.26
N TYR A 97 -38.09 -6.50 2.02
CA TYR A 97 -39.07 -6.11 1.00
C TYR A 97 -39.84 -4.86 1.46
N ASN A 98 -40.43 -4.14 0.53
CA ASN A 98 -41.18 -2.87 0.65
C ASN A 98 -40.35 -1.64 1.06
N VAL A 99 -39.03 -1.80 1.27
CA VAL A 99 -38.10 -0.69 1.48
C VAL A 99 -37.84 0.05 0.18
N TRP A 100 -37.88 -0.65 -0.96
CA TRP A 100 -37.71 -0.05 -2.28
C TRP A 100 -39.07 0.25 -2.88
N VAL A 101 -39.16 1.36 -3.63
CA VAL A 101 -40.42 1.78 -4.26
C VAL A 101 -40.94 0.73 -5.27
N ASP A 102 -40.05 -0.06 -5.86
CA ASP A 102 -40.42 -1.21 -6.68
C ASP A 102 -39.52 -2.42 -6.41
N ASP A 103 -40.03 -3.36 -5.61
CA ASP A 103 -39.37 -4.64 -5.33
C ASP A 103 -39.28 -5.58 -6.54
N LYS A 104 -40.15 -5.42 -7.56
CA LYS A 104 -40.08 -6.24 -8.77
C LYS A 104 -38.83 -5.90 -9.57
N ALA A 105 -38.48 -4.62 -9.64
CA ALA A 105 -37.30 -4.11 -10.33
C ALA A 105 -36.00 -4.26 -9.53
N THR A 106 -36.09 -4.49 -8.22
CA THR A 106 -34.94 -4.55 -7.32
C THR A 106 -34.73 -5.95 -6.76
N LYS A 107 -35.20 -6.21 -5.53
CA LYS A 107 -34.94 -7.45 -4.79
C LYS A 107 -35.44 -8.68 -5.54
N SER A 108 -36.63 -8.65 -6.12
CA SER A 108 -37.22 -9.78 -6.85
C SER A 108 -36.49 -10.10 -8.16
N LEU A 109 -35.95 -9.09 -8.83
CA LEU A 109 -35.16 -9.26 -10.05
C LEU A 109 -33.73 -9.72 -9.71
N LEU A 110 -33.08 -9.03 -8.78
CA LEU A 110 -31.64 -9.11 -8.56
C LEU A 110 -31.21 -10.09 -7.47
N GLU A 111 -32.11 -10.63 -6.66
CA GLU A 111 -31.78 -11.69 -5.69
C GLU A 111 -32.21 -13.09 -6.15
N HIS A 112 -32.87 -13.23 -7.31
CA HIS A 112 -33.38 -14.50 -7.83
C HIS A 112 -32.67 -14.93 -9.13
N ASN A 113 -32.83 -16.21 -9.48
CA ASN A 113 -32.36 -16.82 -10.72
C ASN A 113 -30.86 -16.59 -11.00
N GLU A 114 -30.51 -16.26 -12.24
CA GLU A 114 -29.14 -16.04 -12.71
C GLU A 114 -28.60 -14.63 -12.40
N TYR A 115 -29.49 -13.66 -12.21
CA TYR A 115 -29.11 -12.27 -11.94
C TYR A 115 -28.50 -12.09 -10.55
N LYS A 116 -28.80 -12.99 -9.60
CA LYS A 116 -28.17 -13.00 -8.26
C LYS A 116 -26.64 -13.04 -8.26
N HIS A 117 -26.03 -13.47 -9.37
CA HIS A 117 -24.58 -13.56 -9.54
C HIS A 117 -23.97 -12.38 -10.33
N VAL A 118 -24.80 -11.45 -10.80
CA VAL A 118 -24.32 -10.22 -11.43
C VAL A 118 -23.75 -9.31 -10.35
N ASP A 119 -22.49 -8.90 -10.49
CA ASP A 119 -21.82 -7.98 -9.58
C ASP A 119 -21.74 -6.58 -10.19
N TYR A 120 -22.00 -5.53 -9.41
CA TYR A 120 -22.05 -4.15 -9.88
C TYR A 120 -20.75 -3.69 -10.55
N ILE A 121 -19.59 -4.07 -10.03
CA ILE A 121 -18.29 -3.71 -10.63
C ILE A 121 -18.17 -4.32 -12.03
N GLN A 122 -18.69 -5.54 -12.25
CA GLN A 122 -18.68 -6.19 -13.55
C GLN A 122 -19.71 -5.55 -14.49
N TYR A 123 -20.86 -5.19 -13.96
CA TYR A 123 -21.94 -4.51 -14.68
C TYR A 123 -21.50 -3.12 -15.18
N LYS A 124 -20.87 -2.29 -14.33
CA LYS A 124 -20.32 -0.98 -14.73
C LYS A 124 -19.01 -1.09 -15.51
N GLY A 125 -18.17 -2.07 -15.17
CA GLY A 125 -16.92 -2.35 -15.87
C GLY A 125 -17.11 -2.72 -17.34
N PHE A 126 -18.30 -3.14 -17.75
CA PHE A 126 -18.69 -3.35 -19.15
C PHE A 126 -18.38 -2.15 -20.07
N TYR A 127 -18.35 -0.93 -19.53
CA TYR A 127 -18.10 0.30 -20.28
C TYR A 127 -16.64 0.76 -20.24
N ARG A 128 -15.73 -0.07 -19.71
CA ARG A 128 -14.30 0.22 -19.67
C ARG A 128 -13.54 -0.71 -20.60
N ASP A 129 -12.66 -0.13 -21.41
CA ASP A 129 -11.91 -0.82 -22.47
C ASP A 129 -10.99 -1.94 -21.96
N ASP A 130 -10.68 -1.96 -20.66
CA ASP A 130 -9.78 -2.92 -20.02
C ASP A 130 -10.49 -4.17 -19.44
N TYR A 131 -11.82 -4.17 -19.35
CA TYR A 131 -12.57 -5.28 -18.77
C TYR A 131 -12.97 -6.33 -19.83
N LYS A 132 -12.40 -7.54 -19.73
CA LYS A 132 -12.70 -8.67 -20.62
C LYS A 132 -13.50 -9.78 -19.90
N PRO A 133 -14.83 -9.65 -19.78
CA PRO A 133 -15.65 -10.70 -19.15
C PRO A 133 -15.74 -11.94 -20.04
N ASN A 134 -15.97 -13.10 -19.42
CA ASN A 134 -16.37 -14.31 -20.13
C ASN A 134 -17.72 -14.06 -20.85
N LYS A 135 -17.83 -14.51 -22.11
CA LYS A 135 -19.05 -14.46 -22.95
C LYS A 135 -20.35 -14.77 -22.19
N LYS A 136 -20.36 -15.82 -21.36
CA LYS A 136 -21.55 -16.20 -20.57
C LYS A 136 -21.99 -15.11 -19.57
N LYS A 137 -21.04 -14.40 -18.97
CA LYS A 137 -21.37 -13.29 -18.04
C LYS A 137 -21.92 -12.08 -18.79
N LEU A 138 -21.36 -11.82 -19.97
CA LEU A 138 -21.82 -10.75 -20.85
C LEU A 138 -23.28 -10.98 -21.29
N GLU A 139 -23.61 -12.19 -21.71
CA GLU A 139 -25.00 -12.58 -22.05
C GLU A 139 -25.98 -12.43 -20.87
N ILE A 140 -25.54 -12.68 -19.63
CA ILE A 140 -26.39 -12.48 -18.44
C ILE A 140 -26.63 -10.98 -18.18
N ILE A 141 -25.57 -10.16 -18.29
CA ILE A 141 -25.67 -8.70 -18.10
C ILE A 141 -26.57 -8.08 -19.17
N GLU A 142 -26.43 -8.47 -20.43
CA GLU A 142 -27.30 -7.99 -21.51
C GLU A 142 -28.75 -8.40 -21.32
N ARG A 143 -28.99 -9.64 -20.88
CA ARG A 143 -30.35 -10.10 -20.56
C ARG A 143 -30.95 -9.35 -19.37
N LEU A 144 -30.15 -9.05 -18.34
CA LEU A 144 -30.63 -8.24 -17.22
C LEU A 144 -31.10 -6.86 -17.68
N ARG A 145 -30.34 -6.19 -18.57
CA ARG A 145 -30.69 -4.86 -19.09
C ARG A 145 -31.93 -4.86 -19.99
N LYS A 146 -32.23 -5.99 -20.63
CA LYS A 146 -33.39 -6.19 -21.51
C LYS A 146 -34.60 -6.79 -20.78
N ASP A 147 -34.48 -7.11 -19.49
CA ASP A 147 -35.61 -7.65 -18.71
C ASP A 147 -36.64 -6.53 -18.50
N ASP A 148 -37.92 -6.78 -18.80
CA ASP A 148 -38.99 -5.78 -18.70
C ASP A 148 -39.18 -5.23 -17.28
N ARG A 149 -38.70 -5.95 -16.26
CA ARG A 149 -38.75 -5.51 -14.86
C ARG A 149 -37.61 -4.55 -14.52
N TYR A 150 -36.55 -4.50 -15.32
CA TYR A 150 -35.39 -3.67 -15.07
C TYR A 150 -35.76 -2.19 -15.19
N LYS A 151 -35.44 -1.41 -14.15
CA LYS A 151 -35.64 0.04 -14.14
C LYS A 151 -34.30 0.72 -13.93
N GLU A 152 -33.83 1.41 -14.96
CA GLU A 152 -32.60 2.19 -14.88
C GLU A 152 -32.66 3.15 -13.68
N GLY A 153 -31.54 3.24 -12.96
CA GLY A 153 -31.45 3.97 -11.71
C GLY A 153 -31.86 3.17 -10.49
N LEU A 154 -33.10 2.66 -10.45
CA LEU A 154 -33.57 1.90 -9.30
C LEU A 154 -32.87 0.54 -9.19
N SER A 155 -32.85 -0.22 -10.28
CA SER A 155 -32.15 -1.51 -10.38
C SER A 155 -30.63 -1.31 -10.26
N ASP A 156 -30.08 -0.25 -10.84
CA ASP A 156 -28.65 0.10 -10.75
C ASP A 156 -28.22 0.39 -9.32
N LEU A 157 -28.98 1.23 -8.61
CA LEU A 157 -28.70 1.61 -7.23
C LEU A 157 -28.79 0.39 -6.30
N PHE A 158 -29.85 -0.41 -6.44
CA PHE A 158 -30.00 -1.65 -5.67
C PHE A 158 -28.83 -2.60 -5.94
N LEU A 159 -28.48 -2.82 -7.22
CA LEU A 159 -27.36 -3.68 -7.61
C LEU A 159 -26.05 -3.18 -6.99
N GLY A 160 -25.82 -1.87 -7.02
CA GLY A 160 -24.66 -1.23 -6.39
C GLY A 160 -24.61 -1.47 -4.88
N MET A 161 -25.68 -1.22 -4.16
CA MET A 161 -25.72 -1.44 -2.71
C MET A 161 -25.56 -2.92 -2.34
N ILE A 162 -26.26 -3.83 -3.02
CA ILE A 162 -26.21 -5.25 -2.70
C ILE A 162 -24.86 -5.89 -3.05
N SER A 163 -24.15 -5.39 -4.06
CA SER A 163 -22.78 -5.84 -4.40
C SER A 163 -21.71 -5.38 -3.41
N LEU A 164 -21.91 -4.25 -2.72
CA LEU A 164 -21.03 -3.87 -1.60
C LEU A 164 -21.18 -4.83 -0.43
N VAL A 165 -22.39 -5.33 -0.23
CA VAL A 165 -22.78 -6.10 0.93
C VAL A 165 -22.53 -7.59 0.74
N ARG A 166 -22.77 -8.15 -0.45
CA ARG A 166 -22.71 -9.61 -0.69
C ARG A 166 -21.64 -9.97 -1.69
N ASN A 167 -20.93 -11.07 -1.46
CA ASN A 167 -20.04 -11.64 -2.47
C ASN A 167 -20.86 -12.39 -3.53
N ARG A 168 -21.36 -11.66 -4.52
CA ARG A 168 -22.21 -12.18 -5.60
C ARG A 168 -21.47 -13.07 -6.60
N LYS A 169 -20.12 -13.05 -6.57
CA LYS A 169 -19.26 -13.93 -7.39
C LYS A 169 -19.14 -15.34 -6.82
N SER A 170 -19.46 -15.54 -5.54
CA SER A 170 -19.43 -16.85 -4.89
C SER A 170 -20.65 -17.68 -5.27
N ARG A 171 -20.46 -19.01 -5.39
CA ARG A 171 -21.57 -19.98 -5.55
C ARG A 171 -22.51 -19.96 -4.34
N ASP A 172 -21.94 -19.74 -3.16
CA ASP A 172 -22.67 -19.53 -1.92
C ASP A 172 -22.64 -18.04 -1.59
N ILE A 173 -23.75 -17.34 -1.87
CA ILE A 173 -23.90 -15.89 -1.65
C ILE A 173 -24.10 -15.68 -0.15
N ARG A 174 -23.01 -15.85 0.60
CA ARG A 174 -22.99 -15.56 2.03
C ARG A 174 -22.78 -14.09 2.24
N ARG A 175 -23.38 -13.59 3.32
CA ARG A 175 -22.96 -12.33 3.93
C ARG A 175 -21.47 -12.48 4.30
N PRO A 176 -20.59 -11.61 3.81
CA PRO A 176 -19.18 -11.65 4.16
C PRO A 176 -19.03 -11.58 5.68
N SER A 177 -18.10 -12.38 6.22
CA SER A 177 -17.80 -12.36 7.65
C SER A 177 -17.38 -10.96 8.12
N GLU A 178 -16.81 -10.13 7.24
CA GLU A 178 -16.40 -8.76 7.56
C GLU A 178 -17.56 -7.85 8.04
N LEU A 179 -18.81 -8.16 7.67
CA LEU A 179 -19.96 -7.35 8.09
C LEU A 179 -20.44 -7.67 9.52
N TYR A 180 -20.25 -8.93 9.98
CA TYR A 180 -20.99 -9.51 11.12
C TYR A 180 -20.15 -10.19 12.19
N LYS A 181 -18.92 -10.59 11.87
CA LYS A 181 -17.95 -10.97 12.89
C LYS A 181 -17.06 -9.76 13.07
N ASP A 182 -16.72 -9.43 14.32
CA ASP A 182 -15.69 -8.44 14.60
C ASP A 182 -14.58 -8.60 13.58
N PHE A 183 -14.16 -7.49 12.99
CA PHE A 183 -13.21 -7.27 11.91
C PHE A 183 -11.84 -8.03 12.05
N GLN A 184 -11.84 -9.33 12.38
CA GLN A 184 -10.80 -10.01 13.18
C GLN A 184 -9.73 -10.72 12.36
N LYS A 185 -9.88 -10.87 11.04
CA LYS A 185 -8.75 -11.33 10.23
C LYS A 185 -8.16 -10.15 9.47
N LYS A 186 -7.41 -9.32 10.21
CA LYS A 186 -6.55 -8.20 9.80
C LYS A 186 -7.12 -6.77 9.86
N ARG A 187 -8.39 -6.55 10.25
CA ARG A 187 -9.01 -5.23 10.46
C ARG A 187 -8.95 -4.22 9.29
N ILE A 188 -8.45 -4.60 8.11
CA ILE A 188 -8.33 -3.74 6.93
C ILE A 188 -8.85 -4.47 5.68
N TYR A 189 -9.39 -3.71 4.74
CA TYR A 189 -9.78 -4.25 3.44
C TYR A 189 -8.57 -4.67 2.59
N ASN A 190 -8.81 -5.60 1.68
CA ASN A 190 -7.83 -5.96 0.66
C ASN A 190 -7.66 -4.81 -0.36
N LEU A 191 -6.41 -4.50 -0.72
CA LEU A 191 -6.07 -3.44 -1.67
C LEU A 191 -6.80 -3.59 -3.01
N GLU A 192 -6.86 -4.78 -3.61
CA GLU A 192 -7.52 -5.00 -4.91
C GLU A 192 -9.03 -4.75 -4.83
N TYR A 193 -9.66 -4.96 -3.67
CA TYR A 193 -11.06 -4.63 -3.49
C TYR A 193 -11.27 -3.12 -3.49
N ILE A 194 -10.51 -2.40 -2.66
CA ILE A 194 -10.59 -0.94 -2.55
C ILE A 194 -10.20 -0.27 -3.87
N GLU A 195 -9.14 -0.73 -4.52
CA GLU A 195 -8.70 -0.25 -5.83
C GLU A 195 -9.82 -0.35 -6.87
N ARG A 196 -10.56 -1.46 -6.92
CA ARG A 196 -11.70 -1.58 -7.83
C ARG A 196 -12.84 -0.62 -7.47
N CYS A 197 -13.13 -0.44 -6.19
CA CYS A 197 -14.15 0.51 -5.73
C CYS A 197 -13.82 1.95 -6.13
N VAL A 198 -12.56 2.37 -5.92
CA VAL A 198 -12.07 3.69 -6.36
C VAL A 198 -12.08 3.78 -7.87
N ALA A 199 -11.53 2.78 -8.56
CA ALA A 199 -11.42 2.80 -10.00
C ALA A 199 -12.79 2.99 -10.66
N CYS A 200 -13.84 2.30 -10.23
CA CYS A 200 -15.17 2.41 -10.84
C CYS A 200 -16.05 3.56 -10.30
N ASP A 201 -15.48 4.49 -9.52
CA ASP A 201 -16.22 5.59 -8.87
C ASP A 201 -17.49 5.08 -8.17
N TYR A 202 -17.32 3.98 -7.41
CA TYR A 202 -18.43 3.16 -6.94
C TYR A 202 -19.43 4.00 -6.13
N ALA A 203 -18.93 4.74 -5.15
CA ALA A 203 -19.75 5.55 -4.26
C ALA A 203 -20.34 6.77 -4.98
N SER A 204 -19.62 7.40 -5.91
CA SER A 204 -20.17 8.46 -6.77
C SER A 204 -21.37 7.98 -7.60
N SER A 205 -21.31 6.75 -8.10
CA SER A 205 -22.42 6.18 -8.85
C SER A 205 -23.66 5.93 -7.98
N LEU A 206 -23.50 5.64 -6.69
CA LEU A 206 -24.63 5.55 -5.75
C LEU A 206 -25.16 6.95 -5.41
N TRP A 207 -24.26 7.90 -5.13
CA TRP A 207 -24.57 9.29 -4.86
C TRP A 207 -25.49 9.88 -5.94
N TYR A 208 -25.18 9.66 -7.22
CA TYR A 208 -25.96 10.19 -8.35
C TYR A 208 -27.46 9.84 -8.27
N TRP A 209 -27.80 8.64 -7.80
CA TRP A 209 -29.19 8.20 -7.70
C TRP A 209 -29.90 8.72 -6.45
N PHE A 210 -29.16 9.00 -5.39
CA PHE A 210 -29.70 9.63 -4.17
C PHE A 210 -29.83 11.15 -4.29
N SER A 211 -28.97 11.80 -5.09
CA SER A 211 -28.94 13.27 -5.23
C SER A 211 -29.96 13.80 -6.23
N LYS A 212 -30.37 13.00 -7.20
CA LYS A 212 -31.58 13.27 -7.99
C LYS A 212 -32.77 13.09 -7.05
N ASP A 213 -33.75 14.00 -7.08
CA ASP A 213 -34.98 13.97 -6.25
C ASP A 213 -35.91 12.74 -6.49
N TYR A 214 -35.37 11.61 -6.94
CA TYR A 214 -36.06 10.34 -7.09
C TYR A 214 -36.34 9.74 -5.71
N GLN A 215 -37.61 9.48 -5.43
CA GLN A 215 -37.97 8.61 -4.32
C GLN A 215 -37.67 7.15 -4.70
N VAL A 216 -36.49 6.67 -4.28
CA VAL A 216 -36.01 5.30 -4.53
C VAL A 216 -36.25 4.38 -3.33
N ILE A 217 -36.25 4.94 -2.12
CA ILE A 217 -36.40 4.22 -0.86
C ILE A 217 -37.61 4.77 -0.09
N ASN A 218 -38.48 3.86 0.33
CA ASN A 218 -39.53 4.12 1.30
C ASN A 218 -39.00 3.90 2.72
N TYR A 219 -38.39 4.94 3.30
CA TYR A 219 -37.82 4.87 4.66
C TYR A 219 -38.88 4.55 5.72
N ASN A 220 -40.16 4.83 5.48
CA ASN A 220 -41.25 4.50 6.41
C ASN A 220 -41.52 3.01 6.53
N ALA A 221 -41.12 2.21 5.54
CA ALA A 221 -41.22 0.76 5.59
C ALA A 221 -40.16 0.10 6.51
N LEU A 222 -39.14 0.84 6.95
CA LEU A 222 -38.14 0.34 7.89
C LEU A 222 -38.72 0.30 9.31
N SER A 223 -38.43 -0.77 10.06
CA SER A 223 -38.70 -0.83 11.49
C SER A 223 -37.94 0.25 12.24
N GLN A 224 -38.45 0.68 13.40
CA GLN A 224 -37.79 1.68 14.24
C GLN A 224 -36.35 1.26 14.60
N ASP A 225 -36.16 0.01 15.01
CA ASP A 225 -34.83 -0.56 15.29
C ASP A 225 -33.89 -0.48 14.09
N SER A 226 -34.40 -0.66 12.86
CA SER A 226 -33.57 -0.58 11.65
C SER A 226 -33.19 0.86 11.34
N LYS A 227 -34.10 1.83 11.55
CA LYS A 227 -33.82 3.25 11.39
C LYS A 227 -32.77 3.72 12.40
N GLU A 228 -32.96 3.38 13.67
CA GLU A 228 -32.02 3.70 14.75
C GLU A 228 -30.65 3.07 14.49
N TYR A 229 -30.61 1.81 14.06
CA TYR A 229 -29.35 1.16 13.69
C TYR A 229 -28.62 1.89 12.56
N ILE A 230 -29.35 2.31 11.51
CA ILE A 230 -28.78 3.05 10.39
C ILE A 230 -28.21 4.38 10.88
N LEU A 231 -28.99 5.18 11.62
CA LEU A 231 -28.54 6.47 12.14
C LEU A 231 -27.32 6.33 13.06
N ASN A 232 -27.34 5.35 13.96
CA ASN A 232 -26.18 5.03 14.81
C ASN A 232 -24.95 4.60 13.98
N ALA A 233 -25.15 3.87 12.88
CA ALA A 233 -24.05 3.52 11.97
C ALA A 233 -23.51 4.75 11.24
N CYS A 234 -24.38 5.68 10.83
CA CYS A 234 -23.97 6.96 10.24
C CYS A 234 -23.15 7.79 11.24
N GLY A 235 -23.59 7.92 12.49
CA GLY A 235 -22.84 8.61 13.55
C GLY A 235 -21.45 7.98 13.82
N ARG A 236 -21.33 6.65 13.72
CA ARG A 236 -20.02 5.95 13.81
C ARG A 236 -19.11 6.20 12.61
N ILE A 237 -19.65 6.58 11.45
CA ILE A 237 -18.85 7.01 10.28
C ILE A 237 -18.30 8.40 10.55
N ASP A 238 -19.17 9.33 10.88
CA ASP A 238 -18.82 10.71 11.21
C ASP A 238 -19.87 11.35 12.11
N GLN A 239 -19.43 12.14 13.07
CA GLN A 239 -20.30 12.78 14.05
C GLN A 239 -21.30 13.74 13.39
N LYS A 240 -20.97 14.31 12.22
CA LYS A 240 -21.86 15.23 11.50
C LYS A 240 -23.22 14.61 11.13
N TYR A 241 -23.32 13.28 11.13
CA TYR A 241 -24.54 12.55 10.77
C TYR A 241 -25.46 12.21 11.97
N GLU A 242 -25.04 12.45 13.22
CA GLU A 242 -25.79 12.03 14.42
C GLU A 242 -27.20 12.64 14.51
N GLU A 243 -27.35 13.90 14.09
CA GLU A 243 -28.61 14.64 14.18
C GLU A 243 -29.37 14.70 12.84
N MET A 244 -28.89 14.01 11.82
CA MET A 244 -29.51 14.04 10.50
C MET A 244 -30.71 13.09 10.42
N GLU A 245 -31.74 13.50 9.70
CA GLU A 245 -32.87 12.64 9.40
C GLU A 245 -32.52 11.58 8.35
N LEU A 246 -33.04 10.37 8.54
CA LEU A 246 -32.85 9.28 7.58
C LEU A 246 -33.68 9.53 6.31
N ASN A 247 -33.02 10.06 5.29
CA ASN A 247 -33.61 10.36 3.99
C ASN A 247 -32.56 10.25 2.85
N ASN A 248 -32.98 10.52 1.61
CA ASN A 248 -32.07 10.47 0.45
C ASN A 248 -30.93 11.49 0.54
N LYS A 249 -31.14 12.65 1.17
CA LYS A 249 -30.10 13.67 1.32
C LYS A 249 -28.96 13.15 2.19
N LEU A 250 -29.29 12.54 3.33
CA LEU A 250 -28.29 11.86 4.18
C LEU A 250 -27.53 10.78 3.39
N MET A 251 -28.24 9.95 2.63
CA MET A 251 -27.62 8.90 1.83
C MET A 251 -26.72 9.45 0.72
N ALA A 252 -27.10 10.55 0.07
CA ALA A 252 -26.26 11.24 -0.89
C ALA A 252 -24.99 11.75 -0.22
N GLU A 253 -25.10 12.53 0.87
CA GLU A 253 -23.92 13.06 1.59
C GLU A 253 -22.98 11.95 2.08
N LEU A 254 -23.52 10.81 2.55
CA LEU A 254 -22.71 9.64 2.90
C LEU A 254 -21.96 9.06 1.70
N CYS A 255 -22.63 8.93 0.55
CA CYS A 255 -21.99 8.40 -0.66
C CYS A 255 -20.91 9.34 -1.19
N ASP A 256 -21.11 10.66 -1.05
CA ASP A 256 -20.15 11.68 -1.45
C ASP A 256 -18.87 11.59 -0.60
N ASP A 257 -19.00 11.61 0.73
CA ASP A 257 -17.89 11.41 1.67
C ASP A 257 -17.14 10.09 1.43
N MET A 258 -17.87 9.01 1.16
CA MET A 258 -17.26 7.71 0.84
C MET A 258 -16.40 7.80 -0.42
N ASN A 259 -16.88 8.51 -1.44
CA ASN A 259 -16.20 8.67 -2.71
C ASN A 259 -14.99 9.61 -2.63
N GLU A 260 -15.18 10.79 -2.02
CA GLU A 260 -14.18 11.85 -2.00
C GLU A 260 -13.08 11.57 -0.99
N HIS A 261 -13.42 10.95 0.14
CA HIS A 261 -12.51 10.78 1.26
C HIS A 261 -12.26 9.30 1.57
N TYR A 262 -13.27 8.55 2.03
CA TYR A 262 -12.99 7.29 2.71
C TYR A 262 -12.36 6.19 1.83
N PHE A 263 -12.87 5.97 0.62
CA PHE A 263 -12.29 4.97 -0.29
C PHE A 263 -10.92 5.41 -0.83
N LYS A 264 -10.73 6.69 -1.15
CA LYS A 264 -9.49 7.22 -1.71
C LYS A 264 -8.35 7.23 -0.69
N GLU A 265 -8.60 7.70 0.52
CA GLU A 265 -7.61 7.69 1.61
C GLU A 265 -7.23 6.26 1.98
N LEU A 266 -8.21 5.36 2.12
CA LEU A 266 -7.88 3.95 2.38
C LEU A 266 -7.03 3.35 1.26
N TYR A 267 -7.29 3.69 0.00
CA TYR A 267 -6.46 3.23 -1.12
C TYR A 267 -5.00 3.70 -0.96
N GLN A 268 -4.77 4.98 -0.66
CA GLN A 268 -3.42 5.52 -0.45
C GLN A 268 -2.71 4.87 0.74
N LEU A 269 -3.39 4.75 1.89
CA LEU A 269 -2.86 4.09 3.08
C LEU A 269 -2.45 2.63 2.78
N LEU A 270 -3.27 1.89 2.02
CA LEU A 270 -2.95 0.51 1.63
C LEU A 270 -1.77 0.44 0.64
N LEU A 271 -1.61 1.42 -0.25
CA LEU A 271 -0.42 1.55 -1.10
C LEU A 271 0.83 1.80 -0.26
N ASP A 272 0.75 2.70 0.72
CA ASP A 272 1.85 3.02 1.62
C ASP A 272 2.28 1.84 2.49
N LEU A 273 1.32 1.07 3.01
CA LEU A 273 1.62 -0.18 3.74
C LEU A 273 2.35 -1.21 2.88
N ARG A 274 2.04 -1.25 1.57
CA ARG A 274 2.68 -2.16 0.61
C ARG A 274 4.07 -1.68 0.18
N LYS A 275 4.38 -0.38 0.29
CA LYS A 275 5.73 0.13 0.01
C LYS A 275 6.74 -0.55 0.95
N GLY A 276 7.78 -1.12 0.36
CA GLY A 276 8.90 -1.71 1.10
C GLY A 276 9.88 -0.66 1.60
N LEU A 277 11.08 -1.09 1.97
CA LEU A 277 12.19 -0.16 2.13
C LEU A 277 12.42 0.59 0.81
N SER A 278 12.66 1.90 0.91
CA SER A 278 13.02 2.70 -0.25
C SER A 278 14.29 2.15 -0.90
N ASN A 279 14.46 2.37 -2.21
CA ASN A 279 15.71 2.03 -2.91
C ASN A 279 16.93 2.68 -2.23
N PHE A 280 16.72 3.81 -1.53
CA PHE A 280 17.72 4.49 -0.74
C PHE A 280 18.16 3.67 0.48
N ASN A 281 17.20 3.18 1.29
CA ASN A 281 17.50 2.32 2.43
C ASN A 281 18.22 1.03 1.98
N LEU A 282 17.85 0.48 0.82
CA LEU A 282 18.53 -0.68 0.23
C LEU A 282 19.98 -0.37 -0.18
N LEU A 283 20.26 0.83 -0.69
CA LEU A 283 21.62 1.27 -1.01
C LEU A 283 22.49 1.39 0.26
N ILE A 284 21.98 2.04 1.30
CA ILE A 284 22.68 2.16 2.60
C ILE A 284 22.99 0.77 3.17
N PHE A 285 22.00 -0.14 3.12
CA PHE A 285 22.19 -1.52 3.56
C PHE A 285 23.31 -2.22 2.76
N SER A 286 23.38 -1.97 1.44
CA SER A 286 24.40 -2.55 0.58
C SER A 286 25.81 -2.01 0.89
N ILE A 287 25.91 -0.70 1.15
CA ILE A 287 27.16 -0.05 1.57
C ILE A 287 27.61 -0.56 2.95
N LEU A 288 26.66 -0.74 3.87
CA LEU A 288 26.94 -1.31 5.19
C LEU A 288 27.51 -2.73 5.07
N ILE A 289 26.88 -3.60 4.27
CA ILE A 289 27.39 -4.96 4.02
C ILE A 289 28.79 -4.91 3.39
N ALA A 290 29.01 -4.06 2.39
CA ALA A 290 30.32 -3.91 1.77
C ALA A 290 31.38 -3.44 2.76
N SER A 291 31.06 -2.46 3.62
CA SER A 291 31.98 -1.97 4.66
C SER A 291 32.29 -3.05 5.70
N LEU A 292 31.31 -3.84 6.13
CA LEU A 292 31.54 -4.96 7.05
C LEU A 292 32.43 -6.04 6.43
N ILE A 293 32.21 -6.40 5.17
CA ILE A 293 33.01 -7.42 4.48
C ILE A 293 34.43 -6.93 4.22
N PHE A 294 34.59 -5.79 3.54
CA PHE A 294 35.90 -5.30 3.08
C PHE A 294 36.66 -4.49 4.13
N GLY A 295 35.96 -3.93 5.10
CA GLY A 295 36.54 -3.09 6.15
C GLY A 295 36.76 -3.79 7.48
N VAL A 296 36.05 -4.90 7.74
CA VAL A 296 36.16 -5.62 9.02
C VAL A 296 36.51 -7.09 8.79
N LEU A 297 35.63 -7.89 8.18
CA LEU A 297 35.79 -9.34 8.10
C LEU A 297 37.03 -9.75 7.30
N LEU A 298 37.25 -9.15 6.14
CA LEU A 298 38.38 -9.48 5.26
C LEU A 298 39.72 -8.98 5.84
N PRO A 299 39.84 -7.75 6.37
CA PRO A 299 41.04 -7.33 7.11
C PRO A 299 41.32 -8.19 8.34
N PHE A 300 40.29 -8.61 9.08
CA PHE A 300 40.43 -9.52 10.22
C PHE A 300 40.98 -10.87 9.78
N PHE A 301 40.42 -11.44 8.70
CA PHE A 301 40.92 -12.67 8.09
C PHE A 301 42.41 -12.54 7.68
N VAL A 302 42.78 -11.46 6.99
CA VAL A 302 44.17 -11.20 6.56
C VAL A 302 45.10 -11.00 7.75
N TYR A 303 44.64 -10.35 8.82
CA TYR A 303 45.44 -10.09 10.01
C TYR A 303 45.82 -11.39 10.75
N PHE A 304 44.84 -12.26 10.99
CA PHE A 304 44.98 -13.45 11.84
C PHE A 304 45.43 -14.72 11.12
N ILE A 305 45.08 -14.90 9.84
CA ILE A 305 45.29 -16.17 9.14
C ILE A 305 46.55 -16.15 8.27
N LEU A 306 46.92 -14.99 7.73
CA LEU A 306 48.12 -14.87 6.90
C LEU A 306 49.32 -14.48 7.78
N GLU A 307 50.28 -15.39 7.86
CA GLU A 307 51.60 -15.11 8.41
C GLU A 307 52.39 -14.13 7.52
N GLU A 308 53.50 -13.58 8.03
CA GLU A 308 54.35 -12.59 7.36
C GLU A 308 54.81 -13.09 5.98
N SER A 309 54.04 -12.72 4.97
CA SER A 309 54.19 -13.14 3.59
C SER A 309 53.99 -11.94 2.68
N GLU A 310 54.61 -12.00 1.50
CA GLU A 310 54.38 -10.99 0.46
C GLU A 310 52.88 -10.87 0.12
N LEU A 311 52.14 -11.99 0.18
CA LEU A 311 50.70 -12.05 -0.03
C LEU A 311 49.93 -11.19 0.98
N LYS A 312 50.27 -11.27 2.28
CA LYS A 312 49.66 -10.44 3.35
C LYS A 312 49.85 -8.95 3.04
N THR A 313 51.05 -8.57 2.61
CA THR A 313 51.38 -7.18 2.28
C THR A 313 50.60 -6.68 1.06
N VAL A 314 50.50 -7.48 0.00
CA VAL A 314 49.71 -7.13 -1.20
C VAL A 314 48.22 -6.98 -0.87
N LEU A 315 47.66 -7.95 -0.14
CA LEU A 315 46.25 -7.91 0.26
C LEU A 315 45.95 -6.73 1.19
N THR A 316 46.83 -6.42 2.15
CA THR A 316 46.68 -5.26 3.02
C THR A 316 46.59 -3.97 2.21
N LYS A 317 47.50 -3.78 1.24
CA LYS A 317 47.50 -2.59 0.37
C LYS A 317 46.21 -2.50 -0.46
N ALA A 318 45.72 -3.63 -0.97
CA ALA A 318 44.46 -3.68 -1.72
C ALA A 318 43.26 -3.31 -0.84
N LEU A 319 43.22 -3.82 0.40
CA LEU A 319 42.18 -3.51 1.38
C LEU A 319 42.18 -2.03 1.78
N ILE A 320 43.35 -1.41 1.97
CA ILE A 320 43.45 0.03 2.23
C ILE A 320 42.84 0.82 1.07
N GLY A 321 43.23 0.50 -0.17
CA GLY A 321 42.70 1.14 -1.37
C GLY A 321 41.18 1.00 -1.48
N LEU A 322 40.65 -0.22 -1.34
CA LEU A 322 39.21 -0.49 -1.39
C LEU A 322 38.43 0.25 -0.31
N ASN A 323 38.91 0.24 0.94
CA ASN A 323 38.25 0.94 2.04
C ASN A 323 38.23 2.44 1.83
N PHE A 324 39.33 3.02 1.35
CA PHE A 324 39.38 4.44 1.03
C PHE A 324 38.37 4.80 -0.07
N GLY A 325 38.33 4.01 -1.14
CA GLY A 325 37.35 4.18 -2.22
C GLY A 325 35.91 4.10 -1.73
N LEU A 326 35.58 3.11 -0.89
CA LEU A 326 34.24 2.94 -0.31
C LEU A 326 33.84 4.12 0.59
N LEU A 327 34.73 4.58 1.47
CA LEU A 327 34.47 5.73 2.34
C LEU A 327 34.30 7.02 1.53
N PHE A 328 35.16 7.24 0.53
CA PHE A 328 35.04 8.40 -0.36
C PHE A 328 33.72 8.37 -1.13
N PHE A 329 33.36 7.23 -1.71
CA PHE A 329 32.08 7.04 -2.38
C PHE A 329 30.92 7.34 -1.45
N PHE A 330 30.96 6.85 -0.21
CA PHE A 330 29.92 7.10 0.76
C PHE A 330 29.79 8.58 1.13
N ILE A 331 30.89 9.23 1.52
CA ILE A 331 30.89 10.64 1.97
C ILE A 331 30.40 11.56 0.86
N THR A 332 30.89 11.38 -0.36
CA THR A 332 30.51 12.23 -1.51
C THR A 332 29.04 12.04 -1.90
N ASN A 333 28.52 10.82 -1.78
CA ASN A 333 27.12 10.57 -2.03
C ASN A 333 26.23 11.00 -0.85
N LEU A 334 26.73 11.01 0.40
CA LEU A 334 25.94 11.26 1.61
C LEU A 334 25.10 12.53 1.51
N TYR A 335 25.66 13.63 1.01
CA TYR A 335 24.90 14.87 0.82
C TYR A 335 23.74 14.72 -0.17
N GLY A 336 24.01 14.14 -1.35
CA GLY A 336 22.97 13.89 -2.36
C GLY A 336 21.93 12.88 -1.91
N LEU A 337 22.34 11.95 -1.05
CA LEU A 337 21.50 10.95 -0.41
C LEU A 337 20.55 11.59 0.61
N VAL A 338 21.07 12.41 1.53
CA VAL A 338 20.28 13.14 2.54
C VAL A 338 19.32 14.14 1.88
N LYS A 339 19.79 14.88 0.87
CA LYS A 339 18.95 15.85 0.16
C LYS A 339 17.72 15.20 -0.46
N LYS A 340 17.87 14.03 -1.11
CA LYS A 340 16.74 13.31 -1.71
C LYS A 340 15.70 12.85 -0.70
N GLU A 341 16.12 12.53 0.51
CA GLU A 341 15.23 12.10 1.58
C GLU A 341 14.43 13.28 2.17
N ILE A 342 15.05 14.46 2.28
CA ILE A 342 14.39 15.67 2.80
C ILE A 342 13.40 16.26 1.78
N THR A 343 13.69 16.22 0.48
CA THR A 343 12.80 16.79 -0.56
C THR A 343 11.60 15.91 -0.94
N TRP A 344 11.35 14.82 -0.22
CA TRP A 344 10.16 13.95 -0.42
C TRP A 344 9.14 14.01 0.74
N THR A 345 9.27 15.03 1.59
CA THR A 345 8.12 15.81 2.09
C THR A 345 7.96 17.02 1.18
#